data_AF-A0A329RQN7-F1
#
_entry.id   AF-A0A329RQN7-F1
#
_cell.length_a   1.000
_cell.length_b   1.000
_cell.length_c   1.000
_cell.angle_alpha   90.00
_cell.angle_beta   90.00
_cell.angle_gamma   90.00
#
_symmetry.space_group_name_H-M   'P 1'
#
loop_
_entity.id
_entity.type
_entity.pdbx_description
1 polymer ?
#
loop_
_entity_poly.entity_id
_entity_poly.type
_entity_poly.pdbx_seq_one_letter_code
_entity_poly.pdbx_strand_id
1 'polypeptide(L)'
;MVVAAPDDEEGGFPPTQRCGMVLLAATLTKVKDGKALVPAINVQGGRVRLPSKKELGTWIPVDKDVDVLSMKGAIPRDKLDEWLSELGDEDPPLDSEDEVRIEGEDSSMKYMMLKLLRAYREVSTNKGDCPPITTLAVQHHIDTGNAAPIMLNRRCQAQTGDAIVE
;
A
#
# COMPACT_ATOMS: atom_id res chain seq x y z
N MET A 1 -0.31 8.13 -13.22
CA MET A 1 0.92 7.69 -13.94
C MET A 1 0.58 7.53 -15.41
N VAL A 2 1.48 7.88 -16.33
CA VAL A 2 1.27 7.58 -17.77
C VAL A 2 1.45 6.09 -17.98
N VAL A 3 0.54 5.47 -18.70
CA VAL A 3 0.55 4.03 -18.99
C VAL A 3 0.49 3.84 -20.50
N ALA A 4 1.33 2.95 -21.03
CA ALA A 4 1.28 2.54 -22.43
C ALA A 4 0.20 1.46 -22.64
N ALA A 5 -1.07 1.85 -22.48
CA ALA A 5 -2.24 1.00 -22.67
C ALA A 5 -3.39 1.82 -23.30
N PRO A 6 -4.31 1.17 -24.04
CA PRO A 6 -5.52 1.81 -24.55
C PRO A 6 -6.37 2.41 -23.44
N ASP A 7 -7.11 3.48 -23.75
CA ASP A 7 -8.12 4.01 -22.84
C ASP A 7 -9.20 2.95 -22.56
N ASP A 8 -9.75 3.00 -21.35
CA ASP A 8 -10.71 2.05 -20.78
C ASP A 8 -10.17 0.61 -20.53
N GLU A 9 -8.90 0.33 -20.84
CA GLU A 9 -8.27 -0.94 -20.47
C GLU A 9 -8.19 -1.07 -18.94
N GLU A 10 -8.64 -2.22 -18.43
CA GLU A 10 -8.57 -2.58 -17.02
C GLU A 10 -7.30 -3.38 -16.73
N GLY A 11 -6.56 -2.98 -15.71
CA GLY A 11 -5.27 -3.57 -15.40
C GLY A 11 -4.84 -3.36 -13.96
N GLY A 12 -4.01 -4.29 -13.51
CA GLY A 12 -3.28 -4.22 -12.25
C GLY A 12 -1.97 -3.45 -12.41
N PHE A 13 -1.67 -2.63 -11.42
CA PHE A 13 -0.40 -1.94 -11.26
C PHE A 13 0.30 -2.44 -9.98
N PRO A 14 1.20 -3.43 -10.07
CA PRO A 14 2.16 -3.71 -9.02
C PRO A 14 3.29 -2.66 -9.01
N PRO A 15 3.49 -1.94 -7.89
CA PRO A 15 4.54 -0.95 -7.78
C PRO A 15 5.93 -1.60 -7.67
N THR A 16 6.95 -0.89 -8.16
CA THR A 16 8.34 -1.25 -7.93
C THR A 16 8.67 -1.07 -6.45
N GLN A 17 9.33 -2.06 -5.84
CA GLN A 17 9.68 -2.08 -4.40
C GLN A 17 10.53 -0.88 -3.91
N ARG A 18 11.06 -0.05 -4.82
CA ARG A 18 11.96 1.07 -4.48
C ARG A 18 11.49 2.39 -5.10
N CYS A 19 10.46 2.99 -4.52
CA CYS A 19 10.02 4.36 -4.81
C CYS A 19 10.53 5.39 -3.79
N GLY A 20 11.63 5.07 -3.08
CA GLY A 20 12.25 5.98 -2.11
C GLY A 20 11.31 6.29 -0.96
N MET A 21 11.09 7.59 -0.71
CA MET A 21 10.23 8.09 0.38
C MET A 21 8.74 8.15 0.02
N VAL A 22 8.35 7.58 -1.12
CA VAL A 22 6.95 7.43 -1.52
C VAL A 22 6.60 5.96 -1.58
N LEU A 23 5.61 5.55 -0.80
CA LEU A 23 4.99 4.24 -0.88
C LEU A 23 3.88 4.29 -1.92
N LEU A 24 3.91 3.37 -2.89
CA LEU A 24 2.84 3.17 -3.86
C LEU A 24 2.08 1.91 -3.50
N ALA A 25 0.75 1.93 -3.67
CA ALA A 25 -0.09 0.77 -3.45
C ALA A 25 -0.26 -0.05 -4.75
N ALA A 26 -0.30 -1.37 -4.62
CA ALA A 26 -0.78 -2.22 -5.70
C ALA A 26 -2.23 -1.84 -6.02
N THR A 27 -2.52 -1.52 -7.28
CA THR A 27 -3.79 -0.90 -7.67
C THR A 27 -4.41 -1.62 -8.86
N LEU A 28 -5.68 -2.00 -8.75
CA LEU A 28 -6.49 -2.39 -9.90
C LEU A 28 -7.30 -1.18 -10.36
N THR A 29 -7.15 -0.76 -11.62
CA THR A 29 -7.83 0.42 -12.12
C THR A 29 -8.03 0.37 -13.64
N LYS A 30 -8.66 1.40 -14.20
CA LYS A 30 -8.83 1.59 -15.64
C LYS A 30 -7.99 2.75 -16.13
N VAL A 31 -7.47 2.62 -17.34
CA VAL A 31 -6.78 3.70 -18.03
C VAL A 31 -7.79 4.76 -18.45
N LYS A 32 -7.49 6.02 -18.13
CA LYS A 32 -8.24 7.19 -18.60
C LYS A 32 -7.27 8.24 -19.11
N ASP A 33 -7.44 8.68 -20.35
CA ASP A 33 -6.56 9.64 -21.02
C ASP A 33 -5.08 9.23 -20.99
N GLY A 34 -4.80 7.94 -21.24
CA GLY A 34 -3.46 7.35 -21.18
C GLY A 34 -2.86 7.32 -19.77
N LYS A 35 -3.67 7.47 -18.71
CA LYS A 35 -3.21 7.52 -17.32
C LYS A 35 -3.95 6.53 -16.43
N ALA A 36 -3.22 5.94 -15.49
CA ALA A 36 -3.77 5.20 -14.36
C ALA A 36 -3.62 6.02 -13.06
N LEU A 37 -4.66 6.02 -12.23
CA LEU A 37 -4.63 6.59 -10.88
C LEU A 37 -4.12 5.53 -9.91
N VAL A 38 -3.08 5.88 -9.15
CA VAL A 38 -2.41 5.00 -8.19
C VAL A 38 -2.30 5.74 -6.86
N PRO A 39 -2.79 5.18 -5.75
CA PRO A 39 -2.61 5.75 -4.43
C PRO A 39 -1.12 5.80 -4.04
N ALA A 40 -0.72 6.90 -3.40
CA ALA A 40 0.64 7.15 -2.98
C ALA A 40 0.67 7.78 -1.58
N ILE A 41 1.62 7.36 -0.75
CA ILE A 41 1.85 7.89 0.60
C ILE A 41 3.27 8.44 0.68
N ASN A 42 3.42 9.69 1.11
CA ASN A 42 4.73 10.25 1.43
C ASN A 42 5.09 9.97 2.90
N VAL A 43 6.19 9.27 3.14
CA VAL A 43 6.61 8.87 4.50
C VAL A 43 7.57 9.84 5.19
N GLN A 44 8.10 10.87 4.50
CA GLN A 44 9.13 11.77 5.07
C GLN A 44 8.56 13.03 5.76
N GLY A 45 7.27 13.33 5.59
CA GLY A 45 6.74 14.67 5.85
C GLY A 45 7.28 15.70 4.84
N GLY A 46 6.49 16.73 4.52
CA GLY A 46 6.87 17.74 3.53
C GLY A 46 6.61 17.35 2.07
N ARG A 47 7.20 18.08 1.11
CA ARG A 47 6.95 17.89 -0.33
C ARG A 47 8.04 17.04 -0.97
N VAL A 48 7.70 15.80 -1.36
CA VAL A 48 8.59 14.89 -2.07
C VAL A 48 8.19 14.80 -3.55
N ARG A 49 9.17 14.75 -4.46
CA ARG A 49 8.94 14.49 -5.89
C ARG A 49 9.09 13.00 -6.16
N LEU A 50 8.20 12.47 -6.99
CA LEU A 50 8.37 11.13 -7.54
C LEU A 50 9.66 11.06 -8.38
N PRO A 51 10.35 9.91 -8.42
CA PRO A 51 11.51 9.71 -9.28
C PRO A 51 11.14 9.95 -10.75
N SER A 52 11.70 10.99 -11.37
CA SER A 52 11.28 11.47 -12.70
C SER A 52 11.65 10.55 -13.87
N LYS A 53 12.54 9.57 -13.64
CA LYS A 53 13.09 8.69 -14.67
C LYS A 53 13.07 7.20 -14.29
N LYS A 54 12.34 6.85 -13.23
CA LYS A 54 12.27 5.46 -12.76
C LYS A 54 10.88 4.90 -13.03
N GLU A 55 10.84 3.69 -13.54
CA GLU A 55 9.59 2.93 -13.62
C GLU A 55 9.02 2.76 -12.20
N LEU A 56 7.83 3.30 -11.99
CA LEU A 56 7.14 3.27 -10.69
C LEU A 56 6.48 1.92 -10.43
N GLY A 57 6.27 1.13 -11.48
CA GLY A 57 5.70 -0.21 -11.46
C GLY A 57 5.31 -0.63 -12.86
N THR A 58 4.83 -1.86 -12.97
CA THR A 58 4.47 -2.47 -14.26
C THR A 58 2.95 -2.44 -14.41
N TRP A 59 2.46 -2.31 -15.66
CA TRP A 59 1.04 -2.47 -15.96
C TRP A 59 0.77 -3.89 -16.46
N ILE A 60 -0.18 -4.57 -15.83
CA ILE A 60 -0.59 -5.94 -16.16
C ILE A 60 -2.07 -5.88 -16.54
N PRO A 61 -2.42 -6.07 -17.82
CA PRO A 61 -3.82 -6.10 -18.20
C PRO A 61 -4.49 -7.35 -17.61
N VAL A 62 -5.73 -7.19 -17.17
CA VAL A 62 -6.49 -8.24 -16.46
C VAL A 62 -6.68 -9.50 -17.33
N ASP A 63 -6.68 -9.36 -18.65
CA ASP A 63 -6.86 -10.45 -19.60
C ASP A 63 -5.67 -11.43 -19.70
N LYS A 64 -4.47 -11.05 -19.22
CA LYS A 64 -3.26 -11.86 -19.43
C LYS A 64 -3.06 -12.94 -18.38
N ASP A 65 -3.22 -12.66 -17.09
CA ASP A 65 -2.83 -13.60 -16.02
C ASP A 65 -3.53 -13.36 -14.66
N VAL A 66 -4.53 -12.47 -14.57
CA VAL A 66 -5.10 -12.02 -13.28
C VAL A 66 -6.62 -12.15 -13.27
N ASP A 67 -7.14 -13.09 -12.49
CA ASP A 67 -8.56 -13.11 -12.16
C ASP A 67 -8.87 -12.04 -11.11
N VAL A 68 -9.65 -11.03 -11.49
CA VAL A 68 -10.19 -10.05 -10.54
C VAL A 68 -11.24 -10.76 -9.68
N LEU A 69 -10.83 -11.17 -8.48
CA LEU A 69 -11.76 -11.62 -7.46
C LEU A 69 -12.62 -10.43 -7.06
N SER A 70 -13.88 -10.44 -7.49
CA SER A 70 -14.85 -9.43 -7.11
C SER A 70 -15.00 -9.45 -5.57
N MET A 71 -14.38 -8.48 -4.91
CA MET A 71 -14.78 -8.09 -3.56
C MET A 71 -16.17 -7.50 -3.67
N LYS A 72 -17.18 -8.36 -3.55
CA LYS A 72 -18.58 -7.93 -3.60
C LYS A 72 -18.89 -7.12 -2.35
N GLY A 73 -18.96 -5.81 -2.54
CA GLY A 73 -19.46 -4.85 -1.55
C GLY A 73 -18.35 -4.03 -0.91
N ALA A 74 -18.60 -2.73 -0.78
CA ALA A 74 -17.90 -1.93 0.22
C ALA A 74 -18.13 -2.56 1.60
N ILE A 75 -17.12 -2.53 2.48
CA ILE A 75 -17.33 -2.87 3.88
C ILE A 75 -18.46 -1.94 4.39
N PRO A 76 -19.60 -2.48 4.86
CA PRO A 76 -20.67 -1.66 5.40
C PRO A 76 -20.10 -0.79 6.53
N ARG A 77 -20.44 0.50 6.54
CA ARG A 77 -19.92 1.44 7.54
C ARG A 77 -20.19 0.95 8.97
N ASP A 78 -21.36 0.37 9.21
CA ASP A 78 -21.73 -0.17 10.53
C ASP A 78 -20.82 -1.32 10.96
N LYS A 79 -20.44 -2.21 10.03
CA LYS A 79 -19.49 -3.30 10.30
C LYS A 79 -18.07 -2.78 10.52
N LEU A 80 -17.69 -1.74 9.77
CA LEU A 80 -16.39 -1.10 9.95
C LEU A 80 -16.30 -0.44 11.32
N ASP A 81 -17.35 0.26 11.76
CA ASP A 81 -17.40 0.90 13.08
C ASP A 81 -17.47 -0.11 14.23
N GLU A 82 -18.22 -1.21 14.07
CA GLU A 82 -18.23 -2.35 15.00
C GLU A 82 -16.80 -2.90 15.18
N TRP A 83 -16.13 -3.23 14.08
CA TRP A 83 -14.75 -3.72 14.10
C TRP A 83 -13.75 -2.71 14.69
N LEU A 84 -13.88 -1.42 14.36
CA LEU A 84 -13.04 -0.38 14.95
C LEU A 84 -13.27 -0.23 16.45
N SER A 85 -14.48 -0.50 16.93
CA SER A 85 -14.79 -0.48 18.37
C SER A 85 -14.16 -1.66 19.12
N GLU A 86 -14.03 -2.82 18.47
CA GLU A 86 -13.31 -3.98 19.03
C GLU A 86 -11.80 -3.72 19.20
N LEU A 87 -11.22 -2.87 18.35
CA LEU A 87 -9.80 -2.51 18.41
C LEU A 87 -9.44 -1.60 19.60
N GLY A 88 -10.44 -0.94 20.21
CA GLY A 88 -10.27 0.00 21.33
C GLY A 88 -9.97 1.44 20.90
N ASP A 89 -10.77 2.40 21.39
CA ASP A 89 -10.63 3.86 21.16
C ASP A 89 -10.39 4.61 22.48
N GLU A 90 -9.96 3.92 23.54
CA GLU A 90 -9.81 4.52 24.88
C GLU A 90 -8.47 5.23 25.09
N ASP A 91 -7.59 5.22 24.10
CA ASP A 91 -6.30 5.88 24.17
C ASP A 91 -6.40 7.40 23.88
N PRO A 92 -5.52 8.22 24.49
CA PRO A 92 -5.46 9.65 24.21
C PRO A 92 -5.13 9.93 22.73
N PRO A 93 -5.53 11.10 22.20
CA PRO A 93 -5.20 11.51 20.83
C PRO A 93 -3.71 11.39 20.50
N LEU A 94 -3.38 11.03 19.26
CA LEU A 94 -2.00 11.07 18.76
C LEU A 94 -1.49 12.52 18.65
N ASP A 95 -0.18 12.70 18.79
CA ASP A 95 0.45 14.03 18.81
C ASP A 95 0.26 14.85 17.52
N SER A 96 -0.05 14.19 16.40
CA SER A 96 -0.20 14.80 15.07
C SER A 96 -1.55 14.50 14.40
N GLU A 97 -2.62 14.28 15.17
CA GLU A 97 -3.96 14.01 14.60
C GLU A 97 -4.53 15.19 13.82
N ASP A 98 -4.20 16.42 14.21
CA ASP A 98 -4.66 17.65 13.57
C ASP A 98 -4.08 17.83 12.16
N GLU A 99 -2.92 17.25 11.89
CA GLU A 99 -2.27 17.25 10.57
C GLU A 99 -2.89 16.25 9.59
N VAL A 100 -3.73 15.32 10.04
CA VAL A 100 -4.32 14.28 9.19
C VAL A 100 -5.31 14.89 8.20
N ARG A 101 -4.96 14.83 6.92
CA ARG A 101 -5.78 15.27 5.78
C ARG A 101 -6.29 14.07 5.01
N ILE A 102 -7.61 13.91 4.96
CA ILE A 102 -8.29 12.91 4.13
C ILE A 102 -9.03 13.65 3.03
N GLU A 103 -8.79 13.26 1.78
CA GLU A 103 -9.51 13.83 0.65
C GLU A 103 -10.96 13.33 0.65
N GLY A 104 -11.92 14.27 0.54
CA GLY A 104 -13.34 14.01 0.75
C GLY A 104 -13.74 14.34 2.18
N GLU A 105 -14.51 15.41 2.34
CA GLU A 105 -14.85 16.05 3.62
C GLU A 105 -15.95 15.27 4.40
N ASP A 106 -15.84 13.95 4.47
CA ASP A 106 -16.70 13.12 5.33
C ASP A 106 -16.09 13.06 6.73
N SER A 107 -16.58 13.93 7.62
CA SER A 107 -16.18 13.98 9.02
C SER A 107 -16.30 12.63 9.73
N SER A 108 -17.24 11.77 9.30
CA SER A 108 -17.40 10.42 9.85
C SER A 108 -16.24 9.50 9.44
N MET A 109 -15.82 9.58 8.17
CA MET A 109 -14.68 8.81 7.68
C MET A 109 -13.36 9.28 8.31
N LYS A 110 -13.20 10.59 8.52
CA LYS A 110 -12.06 11.14 9.25
C LYS A 110 -12.00 10.62 10.68
N TYR A 111 -13.13 10.59 11.37
CA TYR A 111 -13.20 10.02 12.72
C TYR A 111 -12.82 8.54 12.74
N MET A 112 -13.38 7.72 11.84
CA MET A 112 -13.04 6.29 11.74
C MET A 112 -11.55 6.05 11.46
N MET A 113 -10.93 6.87 10.61
CA MET A 113 -9.50 6.78 10.31
C MET A 113 -8.65 7.12 11.56
N LEU A 114 -9.03 8.15 12.32
CA LEU A 114 -8.32 8.52 13.55
C LEU A 114 -8.44 7.40 14.60
N LYS A 115 -9.64 6.81 14.77
CA LYS A 115 -9.87 5.66 15.65
C LYS A 115 -8.97 4.47 15.29
N LEU A 116 -8.84 4.18 14.00
CA LEU A 116 -7.90 3.16 13.51
C LEU A 116 -6.44 3.51 13.87
N LEU A 117 -6.01 4.75 13.62
CA LEU A 117 -4.63 5.17 13.88
C LEU A 117 -4.27 5.10 15.38
N ARG A 118 -5.23 5.42 16.26
CA ARG A 118 -5.07 5.28 17.72
C ARG A 118 -4.87 3.83 18.15
N ALA A 119 -5.73 2.93 17.66
CA ALA A 119 -5.60 1.50 17.95
C ALA A 119 -4.24 0.92 17.52
N TYR A 120 -3.65 1.46 16.45
CA TYR A 120 -2.33 1.06 15.94
C TYR A 120 -1.20 2.00 16.35
N ARG A 121 -1.32 2.75 17.46
CA ARG A 121 -0.32 3.75 17.88
C ARG A 121 1.11 3.23 18.01
N GLU A 122 1.28 1.98 18.44
CA GLU A 122 2.61 1.37 18.57
C GLU A 122 3.32 1.13 17.23
N VAL A 123 2.54 1.03 16.16
CA VAL A 123 3.02 0.81 14.78
C VAL A 123 3.13 2.14 14.03
N SER A 124 2.30 3.13 14.36
CA SER A 124 2.34 4.46 13.75
C SER A 124 3.45 5.36 14.32
N THR A 125 3.99 5.03 15.49
CA THR A 125 5.18 5.69 16.03
C THR A 125 6.43 5.30 15.26
N ASN A 126 7.17 6.31 14.76
CA ASN A 126 8.43 6.09 14.07
C ASN A 126 9.48 5.55 15.06
N LYS A 127 9.78 4.24 14.98
CA LYS A 127 10.80 3.57 15.81
C LYS A 127 12.16 3.40 15.11
N GLY A 128 12.40 4.09 13.98
CA GLY A 128 13.60 3.92 13.14
C GLY A 128 13.42 2.96 11.97
N ASP A 129 14.54 2.52 11.37
CA ASP A 129 14.64 1.92 10.01
C ASP A 129 13.85 0.62 9.75
N CYS A 130 13.17 0.06 10.76
CA CYS A 130 12.31 -1.10 10.57
C CYS A 130 11.05 -0.96 11.45
N PRO A 131 9.83 -1.02 10.87
CA PRO A 131 8.64 -1.11 11.68
C PRO A 131 8.72 -2.36 12.58
N PRO A 132 8.21 -2.29 13.83
CA PRO A 132 8.20 -3.44 14.72
C PRO A 132 7.49 -4.61 14.03
N ILE A 133 7.98 -5.84 14.25
CA ILE A 133 7.36 -7.04 13.71
C ILE A 133 5.90 -7.04 14.19
N THR A 134 4.96 -6.85 13.28
CA THR A 134 3.55 -6.91 13.62
C THR A 134 3.21 -8.38 13.80
N THR A 135 3.28 -8.88 15.04
CA THR A 135 2.67 -10.16 15.40
C THR A 135 1.15 -9.99 15.37
N LEU A 136 0.59 -9.94 14.17
CA LEU A 136 -0.83 -10.18 13.98
C LEU A 136 -1.07 -11.66 14.33
N ALA A 137 -2.13 -11.95 15.10
CA ALA A 137 -2.57 -13.32 15.36
C ALA A 137 -3.23 -13.96 14.12
N VAL A 138 -2.63 -13.75 12.95
CA VAL A 138 -3.12 -14.20 11.65
C VAL A 138 -2.09 -15.18 11.10
N GLN A 139 -2.47 -16.45 11.05
CA GLN A 139 -1.67 -17.48 10.37
C GLN A 139 -2.06 -17.49 8.90
N HIS A 140 -1.17 -17.01 8.04
CA HIS A 140 -1.35 -17.11 6.59
C HIS A 140 -0.97 -18.52 6.13
N HIS A 141 -1.94 -19.31 5.69
CA HIS A 141 -1.69 -20.56 4.99
C HIS A 141 -1.57 -20.26 3.49
N ILE A 142 -0.43 -20.62 2.88
CA ILE A 142 -0.24 -20.53 1.43
C ILE A 142 -0.42 -21.95 0.87
N ASP A 143 -1.60 -22.21 0.31
CA ASP A 143 -1.92 -23.46 -0.37
C ASP A 143 -1.08 -23.61 -1.64
N THR A 144 0.02 -24.33 -1.54
CA THR A 144 0.86 -24.71 -2.69
C THR A 144 0.39 -26.01 -3.35
N GLY A 145 -0.65 -26.65 -2.82
CA GLY A 145 -1.18 -27.92 -3.32
C GLY A 145 -0.08 -29.00 -3.39
N ASN A 146 -0.03 -29.72 -4.50
CA ASN A 146 1.00 -30.73 -4.77
C ASN A 146 2.18 -30.18 -5.61
N ALA A 147 2.27 -28.85 -5.79
CA ALA A 147 3.33 -28.26 -6.59
C ALA A 147 4.69 -28.45 -5.90
N ALA A 148 5.67 -29.00 -6.62
CA ALA A 148 7.01 -29.15 -6.10
C ALA A 148 7.67 -27.77 -5.90
N PRO A 149 8.45 -27.55 -4.81
CA PRO A 149 9.19 -26.32 -4.60
C PRO A 149 10.11 -26.01 -5.78
N ILE A 150 10.05 -24.79 -6.30
CA ILE A 150 10.95 -24.33 -7.36
C ILE A 150 12.29 -23.94 -6.73
N MET A 151 13.33 -24.74 -6.97
CA MET A 151 14.69 -24.38 -6.58
C MET A 151 15.35 -23.56 -7.69
N LEU A 152 15.53 -22.26 -7.45
CA LEU A 152 16.33 -21.40 -8.33
C LEU A 152 17.78 -21.37 -7.85
N ASN A 153 18.73 -21.65 -8.75
CA ASN A 153 20.15 -21.46 -8.46
C ASN A 153 20.41 -19.98 -8.14
N ARG A 154 20.88 -19.70 -6.92
CA ARG A 154 21.33 -18.36 -6.56
C ARG A 154 22.56 -18.02 -7.40
N ARG A 155 22.40 -17.12 -8.36
CA ARG A 155 23.55 -16.46 -8.99
C ARG A 155 24.16 -15.53 -7.94
N CYS A 156 25.47 -15.61 -7.72
CA CYS A 156 26.17 -14.60 -6.93
C CYS A 156 25.99 -13.25 -7.64
N GLN A 157 25.11 -12.40 -7.12
CA GLN A 157 25.11 -11.00 -7.50
C GLN A 157 26.34 -10.38 -6.85
N ALA A 158 27.24 -9.82 -7.64
CA ALA A 158 28.33 -9.01 -7.11
C ALA A 158 27.72 -7.89 -6.28
N GLN A 159 28.11 -7.78 -5.01
CA GLN A 159 27.73 -6.65 -4.18
C GLN A 159 28.52 -5.44 -4.66
N THR A 160 27.94 -4.63 -5.54
CA THR A 160 28.35 -3.23 -5.62
C THR A 160 27.61 -2.54 -4.48
N GLY A 161 28.28 -2.41 -3.33
CA GLY A 161 27.79 -1.54 -2.27
C GLY A 161 27.57 -0.14 -2.84
N ASP A 162 26.46 0.49 -2.49
CA ASP A 162 26.16 1.87 -2.85
C ASP A 162 27.35 2.74 -2.40
N ALA A 163 28.20 3.14 -3.35
CA ALA A 163 29.23 4.13 -3.11
C ALA A 163 28.49 5.46 -2.88
N ILE A 164 28.61 5.97 -1.66
CA ILE A 164 28.19 7.33 -1.32
C ILE A 164 28.99 8.26 -2.24
N VAL A 165 28.31 8.93 -3.16
CA VAL A 165 28.89 10.04 -3.92
C VAL A 165 28.87 11.24 -2.99
N GLU A 166 30.07 11.71 -2.63
CA GLU A 166 30.32 12.96 -1.88
C GLU A 166 29.90 14.20 -2.70
#